data_AF-A0A431KIF4-F1
#
_entry.id   AF-A0A431KIF4-F1
#
_cell.length_a   1.000
_cell.length_b   1.000
_cell.length_c   1.000
_cell.angle_alpha   90.00
_cell.angle_beta   90.00
_cell.angle_gamma   90.00
#
_symmetry.space_group_name_H-M   'P 1'
#
loop_
_entity.id
_entity.type
_entity.pdbx_description
1 polymer ?
#
loop_
_entity_poly.entity_id
_entity_poly.type
_entity_poly.pdbx_seq_one_letter_code
_entity_poly.pdbx_strand_id
1 'polypeptide(L)' 'MGGRDGASASSAPDADCPVELRRARDLIRAVDAGGLPLNPAIVNQIGRGLGLEVSSKAPIDQTIERIRQALTRATA' A
#
# COMPACT_ATOMS: atom_id res chain seq x y z
N MET A 1 14.85 -32.50 -12.32
CA MET A 1 14.82 -32.60 -10.85
C MET A 1 15.57 -31.39 -10.28
N GLY A 2 14.87 -30.51 -9.55
CA GLY A 2 15.40 -29.29 -8.91
C GLY A 2 15.46 -28.09 -9.87
N GLY A 3 14.53 -27.14 -9.87
CA GLY A 3 14.14 -26.36 -8.69
C GLY A 3 15.17 -25.25 -8.50
N ARG A 4 15.04 -24.16 -9.26
CA ARG A 4 15.63 -22.87 -8.91
C ARG A 4 14.51 -21.85 -8.94
N ASP A 5 13.99 -21.71 -7.74
CA ASP A 5 12.94 -20.81 -7.32
C ASP A 5 13.33 -19.35 -7.59
N GLY A 6 12.34 -18.61 -8.07
CA GLY A 6 11.97 -17.34 -7.46
C GLY A 6 13.00 -16.21 -7.49
N ALA A 7 13.35 -15.73 -8.68
CA ALA A 7 13.69 -14.33 -8.84
C ALA A 7 12.53 -13.63 -9.56
N SER A 8 11.48 -13.31 -8.79
CA SER A 8 10.43 -12.38 -9.22
C SER A 8 11.04 -10.99 -9.35
N ALA A 9 11.76 -10.74 -10.44
CA ALA A 9 12.09 -9.41 -10.91
C ALA A 9 10.89 -8.89 -11.71
N SER A 10 9.85 -8.47 -11.00
CA SER A 10 8.73 -7.66 -11.49
C SER A 10 8.51 -6.63 -10.39
N SER A 11 8.53 -5.32 -10.60
CA SER A 11 8.42 -4.52 -11.82
C SER A 11 9.13 -3.17 -11.56
N ALA A 12 9.34 -2.40 -12.62
CA ALA A 12 10.11 -1.15 -12.70
C ALA A 12 9.88 -0.13 -11.55
N PRO A 13 10.91 0.65 -11.19
CA PRO A 13 10.82 1.71 -10.19
C PRO A 13 10.23 3.03 -10.73
N ASP A 14 9.45 3.69 -9.87
CA ASP A 14 9.40 5.13 -9.62
C ASP A 14 9.45 6.12 -10.80
N ALA A 15 8.30 6.69 -11.20
CA ALA A 15 8.31 7.97 -11.93
C ALA A 15 7.09 8.87 -11.70
N ASP A 16 5.95 8.30 -11.30
CA ASP A 16 4.73 9.07 -11.04
C ASP A 16 4.09 8.50 -9.78
N CYS A 17 4.37 9.07 -8.59
CA CYS A 17 3.45 9.03 -7.43
C CYS A 17 3.94 9.76 -6.15
N PRO A 18 4.48 11.00 -6.22
CA PRO A 18 4.63 11.81 -5.01
C PRO A 18 3.27 12.06 -4.32
N VAL A 19 2.17 12.06 -5.09
CA VAL A 19 0.80 12.28 -4.60
C VAL A 19 0.21 11.05 -3.90
N GLU A 20 0.35 9.83 -4.45
CA GLU A 20 -0.11 8.61 -3.78
C GLU A 20 0.65 8.34 -2.50
N LEU A 21 1.98 8.48 -2.51
CA LEU A 21 2.82 8.33 -1.31
C LEU A 21 2.44 9.35 -0.24
N ARG A 22 2.15 10.60 -0.64
CA ARG A 22 1.67 11.64 0.27
C ARG A 22 0.31 11.28 0.87
N ARG A 23 -0.66 10.83 0.05
CA ARG A 23 -1.98 10.40 0.51
C ARG A 23 -1.91 9.22 1.46
N ALA A 24 -1.07 8.24 1.15
CA ALA A 24 -0.83 7.08 2.00
C ALA A 24 -0.21 7.48 3.34
N ARG A 25 0.80 8.35 3.34
CA ARG A 25 1.39 8.87 4.59
C ARG A 25 0.39 9.65 5.42
N ASP A 26 -0.43 10.50 4.79
CA ASP A 26 -1.45 11.27 5.50
C ASP A 26 -2.51 10.36 6.11
N LEU A 27 -2.95 9.34 5.36
CA LEU A 27 -3.86 8.30 5.86
C LEU A 27 -3.28 7.59 7.08
N ILE A 28 -2.06 7.07 7.00
CA ILE A 28 -1.43 6.36 8.13
C ILE A 28 -1.26 7.28 9.34
N ARG A 29 -0.89 8.55 9.12
CA ARG A 29 -0.73 9.53 10.21
C ARG A 29 -2.06 9.87 10.88
N ALA A 30 -3.15 9.97 10.11
CA ALA A 30 -4.49 10.15 10.67
C ALA A 30 -4.92 8.95 11.51
N VAL A 31 -4.60 7.73 11.05
CA VAL A 31 -4.89 6.48 11.75
C VAL A 31 -4.09 6.33 13.04
N ASP A 32 -2.79 6.63 12.99
CA ASP A 32 -1.90 6.64 14.16
C ASP A 32 -2.33 7.68 15.20
N ALA A 33 -2.89 8.81 14.75
CA ALA A 33 -3.50 9.81 15.62
C ALA A 33 -4.87 9.39 16.21
N GLY A 34 -5.37 8.18 15.91
CA GLY A 34 -6.65 7.66 16.38
C GLY A 34 -7.85 7.98 15.48
N GLY A 35 -7.63 8.52 14.29
CA GLY A 35 -8.69 8.78 13.29
C GLY A 35 -8.99 7.56 12.43
N LEU A 36 -10.27 7.19 12.28
CA LEU A 36 -10.65 6.09 11.39
C LEU A 36 -10.95 6.60 9.98
N PRO A 37 -10.52 5.89 8.90
CA PRO A 37 -10.94 6.23 7.56
C PRO A 37 -12.45 5.98 7.43
N LEU A 38 -13.22 7.04 7.19
CA LEU A 38 -14.68 6.94 6.99
C LEU A 38 -15.08 6.14 5.76
N ASN A 39 -14.16 5.94 4.80
CA ASN A 39 -14.47 5.28 3.54
C ASN A 39 -13.40 4.24 3.15
N PRO A 40 -13.72 2.93 3.17
CA PRO A 40 -12.81 1.87 2.73
C PRO A 40 -12.46 1.98 1.24
N ALA A 41 -13.33 2.57 0.41
CA ALA A 41 -13.04 2.76 -1.01
C ALA A 41 -11.83 3.67 -1.23
N ILE A 42 -11.66 4.72 -0.41
CA ILE A 42 -10.52 5.65 -0.49
C ILE A 42 -9.24 4.91 -0.11
N VAL A 43 -9.28 4.11 0.97
CA VAL A 43 -8.13 3.29 1.40
C VAL A 43 -7.71 2.31 0.31
N ASN A 44 -8.69 1.65 -0.31
CA ASN A 44 -8.44 0.74 -1.44
C ASN A 44 -7.86 1.48 -2.65
N GLN A 45 -8.36 2.67 -2.97
CA GLN A 45 -7.83 3.48 -4.08
C GLN A 45 -6.37 3.86 -3.84
N ILE A 46 -6.02 4.29 -2.62
CA ILE A 46 -4.64 4.61 -2.22
C ILE A 46 -3.77 3.35 -2.33
N GLY A 47 -4.24 2.21 -1.83
CA GLY A 47 -3.52 0.94 -1.95
C GLY A 47 -3.24 0.58 -3.41
N ARG A 48 -4.23 0.67 -4.29
CA ARG A 48 -4.06 0.41 -5.74
C ARG A 48 -3.09 1.39 -6.39
N GLY A 49 -3.13 2.66 -6.00
CA GLY A 49 -2.19 3.68 -6.49
C GLY A 49 -0.74 3.39 -6.11
N LEU A 50 -0.52 2.73 -4.96
CA LEU A 50 0.81 2.24 -4.55
C LEU A 50 1.21 0.90 -5.20
N GLY A 51 0.40 0.36 -6.12
CA GLY A 51 0.64 -0.95 -6.73
C GLY A 51 0.30 -2.14 -5.81
N LEU A 52 -0.45 -1.92 -4.73
CA LEU A 52 -0.90 -3.00 -3.85
C LEU A 52 -2.18 -3.65 -4.39
N GLU A 53 -2.21 -4.98 -4.36
CA GLU A 53 -3.42 -5.75 -4.58
C GLU A 53 -4.32 -5.68 -3.33
N VAL A 54 -5.39 -4.90 -3.42
CA VAL A 54 -6.40 -4.73 -2.37
C VAL A 54 -7.73 -5.36 -2.82
N SER A 55 -8.26 -6.24 -1.96
CA SER A 55 -9.56 -6.85 -2.18
C SER A 55 -10.66 -5.95 -1.62
N SER A 56 -11.74 -5.74 -2.38
CA SER A 56 -12.89 -4.95 -1.93
C SER A 56 -13.60 -5.54 -0.70
N LYS A 57 -13.34 -6.83 -0.41
CA LYS A 57 -13.85 -7.54 0.75
C LYS A 57 -12.85 -7.60 1.91
N ALA A 58 -11.63 -7.10 1.73
CA ALA A 58 -10.64 -7.10 2.80
C ALA A 58 -11.05 -6.10 3.89
N PRO A 59 -10.83 -6.43 5.18
CA PRO A 59 -11.03 -5.48 6.26
C PRO A 59 -10.04 -4.32 6.13
N ILE A 60 -10.51 -3.12 6.48
CA ILE A 60 -9.77 -1.87 6.28
C ILE A 60 -8.41 -1.88 7.01
N ASP A 61 -8.35 -2.44 8.22
CA ASP A 61 -7.12 -2.65 8.99
C ASP A 61 -6.06 -3.41 8.20
N GLN A 62 -6.44 -4.52 7.56
CA GLN A 62 -5.49 -5.29 6.74
C GLN A 62 -4.96 -4.44 5.58
N THR A 63 -5.81 -3.63 4.94
CA THR A 63 -5.38 -2.75 3.86
C THR A 63 -4.42 -1.65 4.38
N ILE A 64 -4.71 -1.08 5.55
CA ILE A 64 -3.86 -0.10 6.23
C ILE A 64 -2.47 -0.69 6.50
N GLU A 65 -2.40 -1.92 7.00
CA GLU A 65 -1.12 -2.61 7.24
C GLU A 65 -0.32 -2.81 5.94
N ARG A 66 -0.99 -3.18 4.84
CA ARG A 66 -0.34 -3.33 3.52
C ARG A 66 0.22 -1.99 3.03
N ILE A 67 -0.54 -0.91 3.17
CA ILE A 67 -0.10 0.45 2.83
C ILE A 67 1.11 0.84 3.67
N ARG A 68 1.10 0.55 4.99
CA ARG A 68 2.22 0.82 5.89
C ARG A 68 3.50 0.11 5.45
N GLN A 69 3.40 -1.17 5.09
CA GLN A 69 4.55 -1.94 4.58
C GLN A 69 5.08 -1.40 3.26
N ALA A 70 4.19 -0.99 2.34
CA ALA A 70 4.59 -0.39 1.07
C ALA A 70 5.36 0.92 1.27
N LEU A 71 4.88 1.78 2.19
CA LEU A 71 5.57 3.01 2.56
C LEU A 71 6.96 2.75 3.15
N THR A 72 7.10 1.70 3.98
CA THR A 72 8.41 1.30 4.53
C THR A 72 9.36 0.84 3.42
N ARG A 73 8.87 0.10 2.43
CA ARG A 73 9.70 -0.35 1.28
C ARG A 73 10.10 0.80 0.36
N ALA A 74 9.21 1.77 0.15
CA ALA A 74 9.47 2.93 -0.71
C ALA A 74 10.45 3.95 -0.08
N THR A 75 10.72 3.85 1.22
CA THR A 75 11.65 4.75 1.93
C THR A 75 12.96 4.08 2.34
N ALA A 76 13.11 2.77 2.11
CA ALA A 76 14.29 1.96 2.44
C ALA A 76 15.12 1.71 1.19
#